data_AF-A0A1I2Q6V2-F1
#
_entry.id   AF-A0A1I2Q6V2-F1
#
_cell.length_a   1.000
_cell.length_b   1.000
_cell.length_c   1.000
_cell.angle_alpha   90.00
_cell.angle_beta   90.00
_cell.angle_gamma   90.00
#
_symmetry.space_group_name_H-M   'P 1'
#
loop_
_entity.id
_entity.type
_entity.pdbx_description
1 polymer ?
#
loop_
_entity_poly.entity_id
_entity_poly.type
_entity_poly.pdbx_seq_one_letter_code
_entity_poly.pdbx_strand_id
1 'polypeptide(L)'
;MTYLEDAQGSGYLESLGSKPTFDDNFDFEIRYMLPEVFGKIEIVEQGKAQINGASGRWVRFRSGKNEELISIFYMYPKLNQTFKITGTAPSEHFEQIQPYFTSIIESFNSSEL
;
A
#
# COMPACT_ATOMS: atom_id res chain seq x y z
N MET A 1 -0.16 36.26 1.74
CA MET A 1 -0.18 34.90 1.20
C MET A 1 1.00 34.77 0.27
N THR A 2 2.06 34.13 0.74
CA THR A 2 3.26 33.85 -0.04
C THR A 2 3.57 32.39 0.22
N TYR A 3 3.45 31.56 -0.81
CA TYR A 3 3.83 30.16 -0.77
C TYR A 3 5.32 30.08 -1.13
N LEU A 4 6.10 29.49 -0.23
CA LEU A 4 7.44 28.99 -0.55
C LEU A 4 7.30 27.46 -0.57
N GLU A 5 7.33 26.89 -1.77
CA GLU A 5 7.65 25.48 -1.98
C GLU A 5 9.08 25.26 -1.50
N ASP A 6 9.30 24.21 -0.70
CA ASP A 6 10.65 23.69 -0.48
C ASP A 6 10.74 22.27 -1.04
N ALA A 7 11.66 22.13 -1.99
CA ALA A 7 11.95 20.91 -2.72
C ALA A 7 12.81 19.97 -1.85
N GLN A 8 12.25 19.47 -0.74
CA GLN A 8 12.81 18.34 0.02
C GLN A 8 11.83 17.88 1.12
N GLY A 9 10.94 16.96 0.73
CA GLY A 9 10.42 15.85 1.54
C GLY A 9 10.35 15.95 3.07
N SER A 10 9.82 17.05 3.63
CA SER A 10 9.58 17.16 5.08
C SER A 10 8.46 18.15 5.41
N GLY A 11 7.33 18.06 4.70
CA GLY A 11 6.12 18.78 5.07
C GLY A 11 5.26 17.98 6.05
N TYR A 12 5.67 17.87 7.33
CA TYR A 12 4.69 17.58 8.38
C TYR A 12 3.97 18.89 8.71
N LEU A 13 2.81 19.09 8.10
CA LEU A 13 1.85 20.12 8.52
C LEU A 13 1.34 19.73 9.90
N GLU A 14 1.86 20.41 10.93
CA GLU A 14 1.35 20.39 12.28
C GLU A 14 -0.12 20.82 12.30
N SER A 15 -1.03 19.86 12.41
CA SER A 15 -2.36 20.09 13.00
C SER A 15 -2.96 18.77 13.45
N LEU A 16 -3.21 18.67 14.77
CA LEU A 16 -4.02 17.66 15.48
C LEU A 16 -3.29 16.40 16.02
N GLY A 17 -2.51 16.61 17.08
CA GLY A 17 -2.60 15.80 18.30
C GLY A 17 -1.72 14.55 18.44
N SER A 18 -1.43 13.80 17.39
CA SER A 18 -0.56 12.61 17.48
C SER A 18 0.05 12.25 16.13
N LYS A 19 1.26 11.68 16.12
CA LYS A 19 1.80 11.02 14.92
C LYS A 19 0.83 9.87 14.54
N PRO A 20 0.29 9.85 13.30
CA PRO A 20 -0.69 8.83 12.91
C PRO A 20 -0.08 7.44 13.04
N THR A 21 -0.89 6.48 13.51
CA THR A 21 -0.43 5.10 13.67
C THR A 21 -0.26 4.45 12.30
N PHE A 22 0.45 3.32 12.26
CA PHE A 22 0.57 2.53 11.04
C PHE A 22 -0.81 2.11 10.48
N ASP A 23 -1.74 1.79 11.38
CA ASP A 23 -3.11 1.40 11.02
C ASP A 23 -3.89 2.58 10.43
N ASP A 24 -3.77 3.76 11.02
CA ASP A 24 -4.41 4.98 10.50
C ASP A 24 -3.87 5.35 9.11
N ASN A 25 -2.55 5.22 8.92
CA ASN A 25 -1.93 5.44 7.61
C ASN A 25 -2.45 4.41 6.60
N PHE A 26 -2.59 3.14 6.99
CA PHE A 26 -3.10 2.11 6.09
C PHE A 26 -4.51 2.47 5.64
N ASP A 27 -5.39 2.76 6.60
CA ASP A 27 -6.78 3.12 6.31
C ASP A 27 -6.89 4.39 5.46
N PHE A 28 -6.02 5.38 5.69
CA PHE A 28 -5.96 6.59 4.89
C PHE A 28 -5.60 6.29 3.43
N GLU A 29 -4.58 5.46 3.19
CA GLU A 29 -4.17 5.07 1.83
C GLU A 29 -5.31 4.42 1.07
N ILE A 30 -6.03 3.50 1.72
CA ILE A 30 -7.14 2.76 1.11
C ILE A 30 -8.30 3.69 0.77
N ARG A 31 -8.63 4.63 1.65
CA ARG A 31 -9.83 5.46 1.52
C ARG A 31 -9.64 6.67 0.61
N TYR A 32 -8.41 7.17 0.49
CA TYR A 32 -8.14 8.45 -0.16
C TYR A 32 -7.09 8.35 -1.27
N MET A 33 -5.95 7.70 -1.01
CA MET A 33 -4.85 7.66 -1.98
C MET A 33 -5.09 6.67 -3.12
N LEU A 34 -5.44 5.42 -2.82
CA LEU A 34 -5.68 4.41 -3.84
C LEU A 34 -6.85 4.78 -4.77
N PRO A 35 -7.98 5.34 -4.29
CA PRO A 35 -9.04 5.79 -5.17
C PRO A 35 -8.62 6.96 -6.08
N GLU A 36 -7.74 7.83 -5.61
CA GLU A 36 -7.20 8.91 -6.43
C GLU A 36 -6.32 8.35 -7.57
N VAL A 37 -5.49 7.35 -7.27
CA VAL A 37 -4.54 6.76 -8.24
C VAL A 37 -5.22 5.80 -9.23
N PHE A 38 -6.10 4.93 -8.73
CA PHE A 38 -6.69 3.83 -9.51
C PHE A 38 -8.16 4.10 -9.91
N GLY A 39 -8.71 5.25 -9.53
CA GLY A 39 -10.12 5.58 -9.72
C GLY A 39 -11.01 4.87 -8.72
N LYS A 40 -12.21 4.48 -9.12
CA LYS A 40 -13.09 3.74 -8.21
C LYS A 40 -12.44 2.40 -7.86
N ILE A 41 -12.27 2.14 -6.56
CA ILE A 41 -11.80 0.83 -6.06
C ILE A 41 -12.91 0.10 -5.30
N GLU A 42 -12.90 -1.22 -5.41
CA GLU A 42 -13.71 -2.10 -4.56
C GLU A 42 -12.77 -3.03 -3.79
N ILE A 43 -12.80 -2.98 -2.46
CA ILE A 43 -12.01 -3.89 -1.63
C ILE A 43 -12.61 -5.29 -1.71
N VAL A 44 -11.80 -6.25 -2.11
CA VAL A 44 -12.17 -7.67 -2.19
C VAL A 44 -11.80 -8.39 -0.91
N GLU A 45 -10.58 -8.16 -0.42
CA GLU A 45 -10.04 -8.86 0.74
C GLU A 45 -8.96 -7.99 1.40
N GLN A 46 -8.73 -8.17 2.70
CA GLN A 46 -7.62 -7.52 3.39
C GLN A 46 -7.17 -8.37 4.57
N GLY A 47 -5.92 -8.18 5.01
CA GLY A 47 -5.37 -8.95 6.10
C GLY A 47 -4.06 -8.40 6.64
N LYS A 48 -3.42 -9.23 7.45
CA LYS A 48 -2.09 -8.99 8.02
C LYS A 48 -1.10 -9.95 7.38
N ALA A 49 0.16 -9.54 7.30
CA ALA A 49 1.27 -10.37 6.84
C ALA A 49 2.53 -10.09 7.65
N GLN A 50 3.48 -11.02 7.65
CA GLN A 50 4.85 -10.75 8.10
C GLN A 50 5.70 -10.42 6.87
N ILE A 51 6.30 -9.23 6.84
CA ILE A 51 7.08 -8.75 5.70
C ILE A 51 8.39 -8.19 6.25
N ASN A 52 9.49 -8.80 5.85
CA ASN A 52 10.83 -8.49 6.33
C ASN A 52 10.94 -8.46 7.88
N GLY A 53 10.32 -9.44 8.55
CA GLY A 53 10.29 -9.51 10.01
C GLY A 53 9.41 -8.46 10.71
N ALA A 54 8.70 -7.61 9.97
CA ALA A 54 7.77 -6.63 10.50
C ALA A 54 6.31 -7.05 10.25
N SER A 55 5.42 -6.69 11.17
CA SER A 55 3.98 -6.85 10.96
C SER A 55 3.50 -5.83 9.93
N GLY A 56 3.10 -6.33 8.75
CA GLY A 56 2.50 -5.56 7.67
C GLY A 56 1.01 -5.81 7.54
N ARG A 57 0.39 -5.02 6.67
CA ARG A 57 -1.02 -5.14 6.24
C ARG A 57 -1.10 -5.23 4.73
N TRP A 58 -2.17 -5.81 4.24
CA TRP A 58 -2.41 -5.87 2.81
C TRP A 58 -3.89 -5.75 2.48
N VAL A 59 -4.18 -5.28 1.29
CA VAL A 59 -5.51 -5.25 0.69
C VAL A 59 -5.44 -5.80 -0.73
N ARG A 60 -6.47 -6.52 -1.15
CA ARG A 60 -6.77 -6.84 -2.53
C ARG A 60 -7.99 -6.03 -2.95
N PHE A 61 -7.91 -5.36 -4.09
CA PHE A 61 -9.01 -4.54 -4.59
C PHE A 61 -9.13 -4.63 -6.11
N ARG A 62 -10.36 -4.43 -6.60
CA ARG A 62 -10.66 -4.23 -8.02
C ARG A 62 -10.57 -2.74 -8.36
N SER A 63 -10.15 -2.44 -9.57
CA SER A 63 -10.10 -1.08 -10.10
C SER A 63 -10.26 -1.07 -11.63
N GLY A 64 -10.33 0.12 -12.22
CA GLY A 64 -10.62 0.32 -13.64
C GLY A 64 -12.07 0.69 -13.90
N LYS A 65 -12.38 1.09 -15.14
CA LYS A 65 -13.74 1.57 -15.49
C LYS A 65 -14.78 0.46 -15.45
N ASN A 66 -14.34 -0.78 -15.71
CA ASN A 66 -15.15 -1.99 -15.76
C ASN A 66 -14.60 -3.05 -14.80
N GLU A 67 -13.85 -2.67 -13.76
CA GLU A 67 -13.20 -3.59 -12.81
C GLU A 67 -12.27 -4.61 -13.50
N GLU A 68 -11.65 -4.19 -14.61
CA GLU A 68 -10.79 -5.02 -15.44
C GLU A 68 -9.42 -5.28 -14.82
N LEU A 69 -9.07 -4.59 -13.72
CA LEU A 69 -7.82 -4.77 -12.99
C LEU A 69 -8.08 -5.28 -11.58
N ILE A 70 -7.23 -6.21 -11.15
CA ILE A 70 -7.12 -6.59 -9.75
C ILE A 70 -5.72 -6.21 -9.27
N SER A 71 -5.68 -5.57 -8.11
CA SER A 71 -4.47 -5.13 -7.45
C SER A 71 -4.36 -5.75 -6.07
N ILE A 72 -3.13 -6.00 -5.64
CA ILE A 72 -2.79 -6.29 -4.25
C ILE A 72 -1.77 -5.27 -3.76
N PHE A 73 -2.12 -4.62 -2.66
CA PHE A 73 -1.30 -3.60 -2.02
C PHE A 73 -0.84 -4.12 -0.66
N TYR A 74 0.46 -4.10 -0.43
CA TYR A 74 1.09 -4.40 0.84
C TYR A 74 1.68 -3.12 1.42
N MET A 75 1.57 -2.97 2.74
CA MET A 75 2.21 -1.91 3.49
C MET A 75 2.90 -2.52 4.71
N TYR A 76 4.12 -2.07 5.02
CA TYR A 76 4.83 -2.50 6.22
C TYR A 76 5.83 -1.43 6.71
N PRO A 77 6.07 -1.35 8.03
CA PRO A 77 7.04 -0.42 8.59
C PRO A 77 8.45 -1.03 8.60
N LYS A 78 9.46 -0.28 8.17
CA LYS A 78 10.88 -0.66 8.29
C LYS A 78 11.77 0.59 8.29
N LEU A 79 12.88 0.59 9.03
CA LEU A 79 13.84 1.71 9.08
C LEU A 79 13.19 3.09 9.37
N ASN A 80 12.24 3.13 10.31
CA ASN A 80 11.44 4.32 10.65
C ASN A 80 10.63 4.91 9.48
N GLN A 81 10.42 4.15 8.40
CA GLN A 81 9.65 4.52 7.21
C GLN A 81 8.56 3.49 6.93
N THR A 82 7.59 3.87 6.11
CA THR A 82 6.54 2.96 5.63
C THR A 82 6.83 2.60 4.18
N PHE A 83 6.97 1.31 3.91
CA PHE A 83 7.15 0.78 2.58
C PHE A 83 5.82 0.27 2.03
N LYS A 84 5.64 0.46 0.73
CA LYS A 84 4.44 0.08 -0.01
C LYS A 84 4.84 -0.72 -1.24
N ILE A 85 4.12 -1.80 -1.49
CA ILE A 85 4.33 -2.65 -2.67
C ILE A 85 2.97 -2.90 -3.29
N THR A 86 2.82 -2.56 -4.57
CA THR A 86 1.57 -2.77 -5.29
C THR A 86 1.84 -3.66 -6.49
N GLY A 87 1.13 -4.78 -6.57
CA GLY A 87 1.05 -5.60 -7.78
C GLY A 87 -0.30 -5.38 -8.43
N THR A 88 -0.33 -5.18 -9.75
CA THR A 88 -1.56 -5.01 -10.53
C THR A 88 -1.51 -5.91 -11.76
N ALA A 89 -2.60 -6.60 -12.05
CA ALA A 89 -2.75 -7.38 -13.26
C ALA A 89 -4.19 -7.33 -13.78
N PRO A 90 -4.42 -7.68 -15.06
CA PRO A 90 -5.77 -7.92 -15.57
C PRO A 90 -6.51 -8.96 -14.73
N SER A 91 -7.80 -8.72 -14.48
CA SER A 91 -8.62 -9.58 -13.62
C SER A 91 -8.65 -11.04 -14.08
N GLU A 92 -8.65 -11.28 -15.38
CA GLU A 92 -8.61 -12.61 -16.01
C GLU A 92 -7.33 -13.41 -15.73
N HIS A 93 -6.23 -12.73 -15.41
CA HIS A 93 -4.92 -13.34 -15.18
C HIS A 93 -4.46 -13.24 -13.72
N PHE A 94 -5.17 -12.50 -12.88
CA PHE A 94 -4.70 -12.17 -11.54
C PHE A 94 -4.45 -13.40 -10.68
N GLU A 95 -5.35 -14.38 -10.65
CA GLU A 95 -5.18 -15.61 -9.84
C GLU A 95 -3.94 -16.41 -10.25
N GLN A 96 -3.57 -16.38 -11.54
CA GLN A 96 -2.36 -17.04 -12.03
C GLN A 96 -1.09 -16.26 -11.65
N ILE A 97 -1.19 -14.93 -11.57
CA ILE A 97 -0.05 -14.04 -11.30
C ILE A 97 0.15 -13.83 -9.79
N GLN A 98 -0.90 -13.92 -8.99
CA GLN A 98 -0.88 -13.68 -7.54
C GLN A 98 0.22 -14.47 -6.82
N PRO A 99 0.46 -15.77 -7.10
CA PRO A 99 1.56 -16.50 -6.47
C PRO A 99 2.93 -15.83 -6.67
N TYR A 100 3.20 -15.23 -7.83
CA TYR A 100 4.45 -14.52 -8.08
C TYR A 100 4.55 -13.24 -7.24
N PHE A 101 3.46 -12.48 -7.09
CA PHE A 101 3.45 -11.34 -6.17
C PHE A 101 3.70 -11.78 -4.72
N THR A 102 3.05 -12.86 -4.28
CA THR A 102 3.29 -13.43 -2.94
C THR A 102 4.75 -13.86 -2.76
N SER A 103 5.34 -14.55 -3.73
CA SER A 103 6.75 -14.96 -3.67
C SER A 103 7.71 -13.77 -3.61
N ILE A 104 7.42 -12.67 -4.29
CA ILE A 104 8.20 -11.42 -4.15
C ILE A 104 8.12 -10.91 -2.71
N ILE A 105 6.93 -10.88 -2.12
CA ILE A 105 6.76 -10.43 -0.73
C ILE A 105 7.50 -11.35 0.25
N GLU A 106 7.40 -12.66 0.06
CA GLU A 106 8.08 -13.67 0.88
C GLU A 106 9.61 -13.57 0.77
N SER A 107 10.14 -13.20 -0.41
CA SER A 107 11.58 -13.01 -0.60
C SER A 107 12.20 -11.93 0.31
N PHE A 108 11.39 -10.96 0.78
CA PHE A 108 11.89 -9.97 1.74
C PHE A 108 12.11 -10.55 3.14
N ASN A 109 11.50 -11.68 3.47
CA ASN A 109 11.71 -12.39 4.73
C ASN A 109 12.88 -13.37 4.66
N SER A 110 13.25 -13.85 3.48
CA SER A 110 14.28 -14.90 3.31
C SER A 110 15.72 -14.37 3.32
N SER A 111 15.92 -13.10 3.68
CA SER A 111 17.26 -12.53 3.81
C SER A 111 17.81 -12.84 5.21
N GLU A 112 18.35 -14.04 5.40
CA GLU A 112 19.38 -14.24 6.42
C GLU A 112 20.59 -13.40 6.02
N LEU A 113 20.82 -12.30 6.74
CA LEU A 113 22.08 -11.54 6.77
C LEU A 113 22.58 -11.52 8.21
#